data_AF-A0A959RZY7-F1
#
_entry.id   AF-A0A959RZY7-F1
#
_cell.length_a   1.000
_cell.length_b   1.000
_cell.length_c   1.000
_cell.angle_alpha   90.00
_cell.angle_beta   90.00
_cell.angle_gamma   90.00
#
_symmetry.space_group_name_H-M   'P 1'
#
loop_
_entity.id
_entity.type
_entity.pdbx_description
1 polymer ?
#
loop_
_entity_poly.entity_id
_entity_poly.type
_entity_poly.pdbx_seq_one_letter_code
_entity_poly.pdbx_strand_id
1 'polypeptide(L)' 'MAEHIWHQHYGDIPKEIDPDIYDNIVQAFDESCDKYGDKVAFENMGVAITFKEFKARSYNFAAWIQNSTDLKPGDK' A
#
# COMPACT_ATOMS: atom_id res chain seq x y z
N MET A 1 -11.99 -2.94 30.03
CA MET A 1 -11.30 -2.24 28.92
C MET A 1 -9.83 -2.19 29.26
N ALA A 2 -8.95 -2.66 28.38
CA ALA A 2 -7.51 -2.69 28.65
C ALA A 2 -6.97 -1.25 28.62
N GLU A 3 -6.17 -0.90 29.63
CA GLU A 3 -5.54 0.42 29.69
C GLU A 3 -4.34 0.45 28.72
N HIS A 4 -4.43 1.28 27.67
CA HIS A 4 -3.38 1.40 26.64
C HIS A 4 -2.21 2.27 27.12
N ILE A 5 -1.40 1.74 28.04
CA ILE A 5 -0.24 2.43 28.65
C ILE A 5 0.72 2.99 27.58
N TRP A 6 0.87 2.27 26.45
CA TRP A 6 1.70 2.69 25.33
C TRP A 6 1.25 4.03 24.73
N HIS A 7 -0.06 4.33 24.70
CA HIS A 7 -0.62 5.49 24.00
C HIS A 7 -0.09 6.83 24.53
N GLN A 8 0.31 6.88 25.80
CA GLN A 8 0.90 8.06 26.44
C GLN A 8 2.17 8.57 25.75
N HIS A 9 2.83 7.72 24.95
CA HIS A 9 4.07 8.05 24.24
C HIS A 9 3.87 8.33 22.73
N TYR A 10 2.67 8.18 22.18
CA TYR A 10 2.44 8.14 20.72
C TYR A 10 1.52 9.24 20.16
N GLY A 11 1.36 10.37 20.87
CA GLY A 11 0.68 11.56 20.35
C GLY A 11 -0.74 11.29 19.84
N ASP A 12 -1.03 11.75 18.62
CA ASP A 12 -2.37 11.72 18.01
C ASP A 12 -2.74 10.36 17.36
N ILE A 13 -1.98 9.29 17.61
CA ILE A 13 -2.31 7.98 17.07
C ILE A 13 -3.61 7.46 17.73
N PRO A 14 -4.59 6.96 16.97
CA PRO A 14 -5.80 6.35 17.55
C PRO A 14 -5.48 5.20 18.51
N LYS A 15 -6.24 5.11 19.61
CA LYS A 15 -6.08 4.03 20.61
C LYS A 15 -6.56 2.67 20.09
N GLU A 16 -7.52 2.67 19.19
CA GLU A 16 -8.09 1.49 18.56
C GLU A 16 -7.92 1.58 17.05
N ILE A 17 -7.76 0.41 16.43
CA ILE A 17 -7.68 0.28 14.98
C ILE A 17 -9.10 0.26 14.44
N ASP A 18 -9.37 1.10 13.44
CA ASP A 18 -10.53 0.94 12.58
C ASP A 18 -10.11 0.06 11.38
N PRO A 19 -10.60 -1.19 11.29
CA PRO A 19 -10.25 -2.09 10.20
C PRO A 19 -10.94 -1.72 8.89
N ASP A 20 -11.98 -0.87 8.93
CA ASP A 20 -12.84 -0.54 7.79
C ASP A 20 -12.47 0.81 7.14
N ILE A 21 -11.29 1.36 7.47
CA ILE A 21 -10.78 2.62 6.89
C ILE A 21 -10.68 2.55 5.36
N TYR A 22 -10.39 1.37 4.80
CA TYR A 22 -10.24 1.15 3.37
C TYR A 22 -11.17 0.05 2.88
N ASP A 23 -11.86 0.30 1.77
CA ASP A 23 -12.76 -0.67 1.14
C ASP A 23 -12.01 -1.89 0.57
N ASN A 24 -10.73 -1.70 0.23
CA ASN A 24 -9.86 -2.76 -0.29
C ASN A 24 -8.38 -2.36 -0.22
N ILE A 25 -7.51 -3.36 -0.43
CA ILE A 25 -6.05 -3.17 -0.41
C ILE A 25 -5.57 -2.18 -1.49
N VAL A 26 -6.26 -2.09 -2.63
CA VAL A 26 -5.88 -1.17 -3.73
C VAL A 26 -6.06 0.28 -3.30
N GLN A 27 -7.11 0.60 -2.55
CA GLN A 27 -7.32 1.95 -2.03
C GLN A 27 -6.20 2.37 -1.05
N ALA A 28 -5.84 1.52 -0.10
CA ALA A 28 -4.74 1.78 0.83
C ALA A 28 -3.39 1.95 0.10
N PHE A 29 -3.19 1.15 -0.95
CA PHE A 29 -2.04 1.24 -1.83
C PHE A 29 -1.98 2.58 -2.58
N ASP A 30 -3.09 3.00 -3.18
CA ASP A 30 -3.16 4.23 -3.97
C ASP A 30 -2.93 5.47 -3.11
N GLU A 31 -3.57 5.55 -1.93
CA GLU A 31 -3.35 6.65 -0.98
C GLU A 31 -1.90 6.73 -0.53
N SER A 32 -1.29 5.58 -0.20
CA SER A 32 0.12 5.52 0.21
C SER A 32 1.04 6.01 -0.89
N CYS A 33 0.78 5.61 -2.13
CA CYS A 33 1.59 6.02 -3.28
C CYS A 33 1.44 7.52 -3.58
N ASP A 34 0.24 8.08 -3.45
CA ASP A 34 -0.01 9.49 -3.71
C ASP A 34 0.60 10.38 -2.61
N LYS A 35 0.50 9.94 -1.35
CA LYS A 35 1.05 10.66 -0.20
C LYS A 35 2.57 10.68 -0.14
N TYR A 36 3.22 9.60 -0.58
CA TYR A 36 4.67 9.40 -0.44
C TYR A 36 5.39 9.23 -1.78
N GLY A 37 4.82 9.73 -2.88
CA GLY A 37 5.27 9.46 -4.25
C GLY A 37 6.77 9.57 -4.49
N ASP A 38 7.42 10.61 -3.96
CA ASP A 38 8.85 10.87 -4.16
C ASP A 38 9.77 10.10 -3.17
N LYS A 39 9.22 9.40 -2.18
CA LYS A 39 9.98 8.58 -1.24
C LYS A 39 10.29 7.21 -1.83
N VAL A 40 11.39 6.61 -1.39
CA VAL A 40 11.75 5.22 -1.71
C VAL A 40 10.72 4.27 -1.09
N ALA A 41 10.14 3.39 -1.90
CA ALA A 41 9.20 2.35 -1.48
C ALA A 41 9.92 1.01 -1.26
N PHE A 42 10.80 0.64 -2.18
CA PHE A 42 11.60 -0.58 -2.11
C PHE A 42 13.05 -0.31 -2.50
N GLU A 43 13.95 -1.07 -1.89
CA GLU A 43 15.36 -1.12 -2.27
C GLU A 43 15.82 -2.57 -2.31
N ASN A 44 16.57 -2.93 -3.35
CA ASN A 44 17.22 -4.24 -3.47
C ASN A 44 18.61 -4.08 -4.09
N MET A 45 19.64 -4.59 -3.41
CA MET A 45 21.03 -4.58 -3.89
C MET A 45 21.51 -3.20 -4.41
N GLY A 46 21.16 -2.12 -3.69
CA GLY A 46 21.56 -0.76 -4.04
C GLY A 46 20.72 -0.12 -5.15
N VAL A 47 19.68 -0.78 -5.64
CA VAL A 47 18.68 -0.22 -6.55
C VAL A 47 17.41 0.08 -5.78
N ALA A 48 17.04 1.36 -5.74
CA ALA A 48 15.81 1.83 -5.12
C ALA A 48 14.76 2.17 -6.18
N ILE A 49 13.49 2.01 -5.81
CA ILE A 49 12.36 2.55 -6.56
C ILE A 49 11.47 3.38 -5.64
N THR A 50 10.96 4.48 -6.15
CA THR A 50 10.03 5.36 -5.45
C THR A 50 8.61 4.81 -5.44
N PHE A 51 7.76 5.31 -4.55
CA PHE A 51 6.32 4.98 -4.55
C PHE A 51 5.65 5.31 -5.89
N LYS A 52 6.03 6.42 -6.52
CA LYS A 52 5.53 6.80 -7.85
C LYS A 52 5.90 5.79 -8.93
N GLU A 53 7.15 5.35 -8.95
CA GLU A 53 7.61 4.33 -9.90
C GLU A 53 6.97 2.98 -9.62
N PHE A 54 6.81 2.62 -8.35
CA PHE A 54 6.13 1.41 -7.95
C PHE A 54 4.67 1.39 -8.42
N LYS A 55 3.90 2.47 -8.21
CA LYS A 55 2.53 2.62 -8.72
C LYS A 55 2.44 2.43 -10.23
N ALA A 56 3.30 3.11 -10.98
CA ALA A 56 3.33 2.99 -12.43
C ALA A 56 3.62 1.55 -12.89
N ARG A 57 4.62 0.89 -12.30
CA ARG A 57 4.98 -0.50 -12.65
C ARG A 57 3.89 -1.50 -12.28
N SER A 58 3.28 -1.35 -11.11
CA SER A 58 2.18 -2.21 -10.66
C SER A 58 0.96 -2.11 -11.59
N TYR A 59 0.57 -0.90 -12.02
CA TYR A 59 -0.52 -0.76 -12.96
C TYR A 59 -0.19 -1.26 -14.36
N ASN A 60 1.04 -1.06 -14.85
CA ASN A 60 1.46 -1.64 -16.12
C ASN A 60 1.38 -3.18 -16.08
N PHE A 61 1.81 -3.79 -14.96
CA PHE A 61 1.70 -5.23 -14.77
C PHE A 61 0.25 -5.69 -14.70
N ALA A 62 -0.62 -5.00 -13.95
CA ALA A 62 -2.04 -5.29 -13.89
C ALA A 62 -2.72 -5.19 -15.27
N ALA A 63 -2.39 -4.15 -16.06
CA ALA A 63 -2.88 -3.99 -17.42
C ALA A 63 -2.41 -5.12 -18.33
N TRP A 64 -1.16 -5.56 -18.20
CA TRP A 64 -0.65 -6.72 -18.94
C TRP A 64 -1.40 -8.01 -18.58
N ILE A 65 -1.63 -8.28 -17.29
CA ILE A 65 -2.45 -9.44 -16.88
C ILE A 65 -3.83 -9.38 -17.55
N GLN A 66 -4.51 -8.24 -17.48
CA GLN A 66 -5.88 -8.10 -17.97
C GLN A 66 -6.01 -8.19 -19.49
N ASN A 67 -4.97 -7.78 -20.24
CA ASN A 67 -5.07 -7.61 -21.70
C ASN A 67 -4.18 -8.55 -22.51
N SER A 68 -3.21 -9.20 -21.87
CA SER A 68 -2.18 -10.01 -22.54
C SER A 68 -2.05 -11.43 -22.00
N THR A 69 -2.98 -11.83 -21.14
CA THR A 69 -3.12 -13.20 -20.64
C THR A 69 -4.58 -13.65 -20.74
N ASP A 70 -4.84 -14.93 -20.51
CA ASP A 70 -6.17 -15.52 -20.39
C ASP A 70 -6.64 -15.65 -18.93
N LEU A 71 -5.90 -15.07 -17.98
CA LEU A 71 -6.20 -15.11 -16.55
C LEU A 71 -7.50 -14.38 -16.23
N LYS A 72 -8.25 -14.95 -15.29
CA LYS A 72 -9.54 -14.47 -14.79
C LYS A 72 -9.45 -14.14 -13.30
N PRO A 73 -10.39 -13.31 -12.79
CA PRO A 73 -10.50 -13.08 -11.35
C PRO A 73 -10.60 -14.41 -10.58
N GLY A 74 -9.68 -14.63 -9.65
CA GLY A 74 -9.61 -15.85 -8.83
C GLY A 74 -8.50 -16.83 -9.23
N ASP A 75 -7.89 -16.67 -10.41
CA ASP A 75 -6.75 -17.47 -10.83
C ASP A 75 -5.49 -17.15 -10.00
N LYS A 76 -4.61 -18.15 -9.81
CA LYS A 76 -3.42 -18.08 -8.94
C LYS A 76 -2.15 -18.52 -9.67
#